data_AF-A0A2R6ABJ8-F1
#
_entry.id   AF-A0A2R6ABJ8-F1
#
_cell.length_a   1.000
_cell.length_b   1.000
_cell.length_c   1.000
_cell.angle_alpha   90.00
_cell.angle_beta   90.00
_cell.angle_gamma   90.00
#
_symmetry.space_group_name_H-M   'P 1'
#
loop_
_entity.id
_entity.type
_entity.pdbx_description
1 polymer ?
#
loop_
_entity_poly.entity_id
_entity_poly.type
_entity_poly.pdbx_seq_one_letter_code
_entity_poly.pdbx_strand_id
1 'polypeptide(L)' 'MGKHTPKLSVVITAHNRRKFVRAAVDSVLSQSLARSEYEVIVVKNFRDQNLDRYFAKKTY' A
#
# COMPACT_ATOMS: atom_id res chain seq x y z
N MET A 1 -8.90 12.12 22.62
CA MET A 1 -8.59 11.60 21.26
C MET A 1 -8.22 10.14 21.38
N GLY A 2 -9.08 9.22 20.94
CA GLY A 2 -8.76 7.79 20.92
C GLY A 2 -7.70 7.51 19.85
N LYS A 3 -6.66 6.73 20.19
CA LYS A 3 -5.70 6.24 19.19
C LYS A 3 -6.47 5.39 18.18
N HIS A 4 -6.47 5.81 16.92
CA HIS A 4 -6.87 4.95 15.82
C HIS A 4 -5.78 3.91 15.62
N THR A 5 -6.05 2.67 16.04
CA THR A 5 -5.19 1.52 15.77
C THR A 5 -5.79 0.77 14.58
N PRO A 6 -5.10 0.68 13.44
CA PRO A 6 -5.56 -0.16 12.32
C PRO A 6 -5.81 -1.58 12.82
N LYS A 7 -6.93 -2.18 12.44
CA LYS A 7 -7.27 -3.55 12.86
C LYS A 7 -6.59 -4.60 11.99
N LEU A 8 -6.10 -4.21 10.82
CA LEU A 8 -5.51 -5.07 9.81
C LEU A 8 -4.31 -4.38 9.15
N SER A 9 -3.18 -5.09 9.04
CA SER A 9 -2.02 -4.63 8.30
C SER A 9 -1.78 -5.54 7.09
N VAL A 10 -1.76 -4.94 5.90
CA VAL A 10 -1.45 -5.66 4.66
C VAL A 10 -0.01 -5.35 4.25
N VAL A 11 0.84 -6.38 4.22
CA VAL A 11 2.26 -6.23 3.84
C VAL A 11 2.46 -6.80 2.43
N ILE A 12 2.87 -5.93 1.50
CA ILE A 12 3.16 -6.29 0.10
C ILE A 12 4.68 -6.24 -0.09
N THR A 13 5.30 -7.39 -0.31
CA THR A 13 6.74 -7.49 -0.60
C THR A 13 6.98 -7.68 -2.10
N ALA A 14 7.98 -6.99 -2.65
CA ALA A 14 8.32 -7.07 -4.06
C ALA A 14 9.83 -7.08 -4.28
N HIS A 15 10.36 -8.25 -4.62
CA HIS A 15 11.75 -8.44 -5.02
C HIS A 15 11.86 -8.51 -6.55
N ASN A 16 12.41 -7.48 -7.20
CA ASN A 16 12.54 -7.36 -8.67
C ASN A 16 11.21 -7.48 -9.48
N ARG A 17 10.05 -7.51 -8.82
CA ARG A 17 8.71 -7.69 -9.44
C ARG A 17 7.98 -6.36 -9.69
N ARG A 18 8.66 -5.40 -10.32
CA ARG A 18 8.19 -4.00 -10.47
C ARG A 18 6.79 -3.87 -11.04
N LYS A 19 6.50 -4.63 -12.10
CA LYS A 19 5.25 -4.52 -12.88
C LYS A 19 3.98 -4.88 -12.10
N PHE A 20 4.10 -5.68 -11.03
CA PHE A 20 2.94 -6.21 -10.31
C PHE A 20 2.55 -5.40 -9.07
N VAL A 21 3.47 -4.61 -8.52
CA VAL A 21 3.25 -3.93 -7.23
C VAL A 21 2.07 -2.96 -7.30
N ARG A 22 1.94 -2.24 -8.41
CA ARG A 22 0.81 -1.31 -8.61
C ARG A 22 -0.53 -2.04 -8.57
N ALA A 23 -0.67 -3.13 -9.33
CA ALA A 23 -1.91 -3.91 -9.37
C ALA A 23 -2.24 -4.52 -8.00
N ALA A 24 -1.24 -4.99 -7.25
CA ALA A 24 -1.43 -5.52 -5.90
C ALA A 24 -1.93 -4.42 -4.94
N VAL A 25 -1.33 -3.23 -4.96
CA VAL A 25 -1.78 -2.08 -4.16
C VAL A 25 -3.19 -1.67 -4.55
N ASP A 26 -3.50 -1.60 -5.85
CA ASP A 26 -4.82 -1.22 -6.34
C ASP A 26 -5.89 -2.21 -5.89
N SER A 27 -5.57 -3.51 -5.92
CA SER A 27 -6.45 -4.57 -5.42
C SER A 27 -6.74 -4.44 -3.93
N VAL A 28 -5.78 -4.03 -3.11
CA VAL A 28 -6.00 -3.85 -1.66
C VAL A 28 -6.79 -2.57 -1.38
N LEU A 29 -6.54 -1.51 -2.15
CA LEU A 29 -7.25 -0.24 -2.01
C LEU A 29 -8.70 -0.27 -2.51
N SER A 30 -9.07 -1.28 -3.30
CA SER A 30 -10.43 -1.50 -3.82
C SER A 30 -11.30 -2.40 -2.92
N GLN A 31 -10.81 -2.77 -1.73
CA GLN A 31 -11.60 -3.60 -0.80
C GLN A 31 -12.77 -2.81 -0.19
N SER A 32 -13.79 -3.53 0.27
CA SER A 32 -14.99 -2.95 0.90
C SER A 32 -14.75 -2.41 2.32
N LEU A 33 -13.62 -2.76 2.94
CA LEU A 33 -13.23 -2.27 4.26
C LEU A 33 -12.87 -0.78 4.20
N ALA A 34 -13.26 -0.01 5.21
CA ALA A 34 -12.93 1.40 5.28
C ALA A 34 -11.41 1.61 5.39
N ARG A 35 -10.87 2.61 4.67
CA ARG A 35 -9.42 2.89 4.64
C ARG A 35 -8.81 3.19 6.00
N SER A 36 -9.61 3.70 6.93
CA SER A 36 -9.16 3.97 8.31
C SER A 36 -8.99 2.70 9.16
N GLU A 37 -9.45 1.54 8.69
CA GLU A 37 -9.39 0.29 9.42
C GLU A 37 -8.18 -0.58 9.07
N TYR A 38 -7.43 -0.23 8.02
CA TYR A 38 -6.25 -0.97 7.61
C TYR A 38 -5.11 -0.09 7.12
N GLU A 39 -3.89 -0.61 7.23
CA GLU A 39 -2.71 -0.02 6.62
C GLU A 39 -2.14 -0.92 5.52
N VAL A 40 -1.46 -0.30 4.56
CA VAL A 40 -0.77 -1.02 3.47
C VAL A 40 0.70 -0.65 3.50
N ILE A 41 1.56 -1.62 3.79
CA ILE A 41 3.01 -1.45 3.86
C ILE A 41 3.63 -2.12 2.64
N VAL A 42 4.31 -1.34 1.80
CA VAL A 42 4.98 -1.85 0.59
C VAL A 42 6.49 -1.91 0.83
N VAL A 43 7.05 -3.11 0.80
CA VAL A 43 8.50 -3.34 0.93
C VAL A 43 9.06 -3.78 -0.42
N LYS A 44 9.97 -2.98 -1.00
CA LYS A 44 10.56 -3.24 -2.31
C LYS A 44 12.07 -3.03 -2.30
N ASN A 45 12.79 -3.83 -3.08
CA ASN A 45 14.26 -3.72 -3.23
C ASN A 45 14.68 -2.90 -4.47
N PHE A 46 13.78 -2.14 -5.07
CA PHE A 46 14.05 -1.38 -6.29
C PHE A 46 13.48 0.04 -6.23
N ARG A 47 14.14 0.95 -6.96
CA ARG A 47 13.67 2.33 -7.18
C ARG A 47 12.82 2.41 -8.44
N ASP A 48 11.68 3.08 -8.35
CA ASP A 48 10.80 3.34 -9.49
C ASP A 48 10.05 4.64 -9.22
N GLN A 49 10.53 5.75 -9.81
CA GLN A 49 9.99 7.08 -9.54
C GLN A 49 8.52 7.25 -9.93
N ASN A 50 8.04 6.48 -10.91
CA ASN A 50 6.64 6.55 -11.32
C ASN A 50 5.76 5.88 -10.26
N LEU A 51 6.20 4.72 -9.78
CA LEU A 51 5.54 4.00 -8.69
C LEU A 51 5.61 4.77 -7.37
N ASP A 52 6.75 5.38 -7.06
CA ASP A 52 6.95 6.15 -5.83
C ASP A 52 6.05 7.40 -5.81
N ARG A 53 5.95 8.12 -6.93
CA ARG A 53 4.98 9.22 -7.08
C ARG A 53 3.53 8.76 -7.01
N TYR A 54 3.23 7.56 -7.50
CA TYR A 54 1.91 6.97 -7.41
C TYR A 54 1.50 6.71 -5.94
N PHE A 55 2.42 6.18 -5.13
CA PHE A 55 2.19 5.93 -3.71
C PHE A 55 2.09 7.21 -2.88
N ALA A 56 2.89 8.23 -3.16
CA ALA A 56 2.85 9.50 -2.43
C ALA A 56 1.47 10.19 -2.51
N LYS A 57 0.74 10.02 -3.62
CA LYS A 57 -0.64 10.54 -3.77
C LYS A 57 -1.69 9.79 -2.95
N LYS A 58 -1.31 8.71 -2.27
CA LYS A 58 -2.21 7.79 -1.56
C LYS A 58 -1.90 7.66 -0.07
N THR A 59 -0.95 8.44 0.43
CA THR A 59 -0.72 8.60 1.87
C THR A 59 -1.82 9.52 2.41
N TYR A 60 -2.70 8.96 3.26
CA TYR A 60 -3.76 9.67 3.97
C TYR A 60 -3.52 9.59 5.47
#